data_AF-A0A4Q6G126-F1
#
_entry.id   AF-A0A4Q6G126-F1
#
_cell.length_a   1.000
_cell.length_b   1.000
_cell.length_c   1.000
_cell.angle_alpha   90.00
_cell.angle_beta   90.00
_cell.angle_gamma   90.00
#
_symmetry.space_group_name_H-M   'P 1'
#
loop_
_entity.id
_entity.type
_entity.pdbx_description
1 polymer ?
#
loop_
_entity_poly.entity_id
_entity_poly.type
_entity_poly.pdbx_seq_one_letter_code
_entity_poly.pdbx_strand_id
1 'polypeptide(L)'
;RYPVAAFWLQLVAPFLRRSNFDLAIFITRQEGRPVLVVGFCAALAETLRALVDPLVGAEQQVRLSDTGWIDEQLYIDLDVRSLASYLAQADLPLGLARDMFMKTFIGAGT
;
A
#
# COMPACT_ATOMS: atom_id res chain seq x y z
N ARG A 1 -8.40 13.59 -5.52
CA ARG A 1 -7.09 12.87 -5.62
C ARG A 1 -6.48 12.68 -4.23
N TYR A 2 -6.30 13.75 -3.45
CA TYR A 2 -5.73 13.66 -2.09
C TYR A 2 -6.49 12.79 -1.09
N PRO A 3 -7.84 12.69 -1.09
CA PRO A 3 -8.55 11.80 -0.16
C PRO A 3 -8.19 10.32 -0.35
N VAL A 4 -7.96 9.89 -1.59
CA VAL A 4 -7.56 8.51 -1.92
C VAL A 4 -6.14 8.24 -1.44
N ALA A 5 -5.22 9.19 -1.65
CA ALA A 5 -3.86 9.09 -1.13
C ALA A 5 -3.83 9.05 0.40
N ALA A 6 -4.65 9.89 1.05
CA ALA A 6 -4.79 9.90 2.51
C ALA A 6 -5.33 8.57 3.04
N PHE A 7 -6.31 7.96 2.36
CA PHE A 7 -6.82 6.63 2.70
C PHE A 7 -5.71 5.57 2.64
N TRP A 8 -4.95 5.50 1.54
CA TRP A 8 -3.83 4.56 1.43
C TRP A 8 -2.76 4.79 2.49
N LEU A 9 -2.39 6.05 2.76
CA LEU A 9 -1.45 6.39 3.82
C LEU A 9 -1.95 5.96 5.20
N GLN A 10 -3.26 6.07 5.49
CA GLN A 10 -3.83 5.56 6.74
C GLN A 10 -3.64 4.05 6.87
N LEU A 11 -3.77 3.28 5.78
CA LEU A 11 -3.57 1.83 5.79
C LEU A 11 -2.12 1.43 6.09
N VAL A 12 -1.14 2.12 5.50
CA VAL A 12 0.28 1.76 5.65
C VAL A 12 0.96 2.39 6.88
N ALA A 13 0.45 3.51 7.39
CA ALA A 13 1.07 4.27 8.48
C ALA A 13 1.41 3.44 9.74
N PRO A 14 0.55 2.52 10.23
CA PRO A 14 0.88 1.70 11.39
C PRO A 14 2.13 0.82 11.19
N PHE A 15 2.37 0.33 9.97
CA PHE A 15 3.57 -0.46 9.66
C PHE A 15 4.82 0.42 9.62
N LEU A 16 4.70 1.61 9.05
CA LEU A 16 5.80 2.58 8.95
C LEU A 16 6.24 3.12 10.32
N ARG A 17 5.33 3.21 11.29
CA ARG A 17 5.64 3.69 12.64
C ARG A 17 6.44 2.72 13.50
N ARG A 18 6.54 1.45 13.11
CA ARG A 18 7.23 0.42 13.92
C ARG A 18 8.76 0.50 13.81
N SER A 19 9.28 1.44 13.03
CA SER A 19 10.69 1.53 12.64
C SER A 19 11.08 2.99 12.36
N ASN A 20 12.33 3.35 12.64
CA ASN A 20 12.83 4.71 12.47
C ASN A 20 13.33 4.94 11.03
N PHE A 21 12.39 4.98 10.08
CA PHE A 21 12.71 5.22 8.68
C PHE A 21 12.51 6.68 8.29
N ASP A 22 13.43 7.21 7.50
CA ASP A 22 13.19 8.45 6.76
C ASP A 22 12.32 8.14 5.54
N LEU A 23 11.11 8.70 5.53
CA LEU A 23 10.10 8.41 4.52
C LEU A 23 10.12 9.45 3.39
N ALA A 24 10.02 8.96 2.15
CA ALA A 24 9.81 9.78 0.98
C ALA A 24 8.41 9.53 0.41
N ILE A 25 7.56 10.56 0.35
CA ILE A 25 6.21 10.48 -0.18
C ILE A 25 6.10 11.37 -1.42
N PHE A 26 5.67 10.78 -2.53
CA PHE A 26 5.46 11.51 -3.77
C PHE A 26 4.05 11.29 -4.30
N ILE A 27 3.43 12.36 -4.78
CA ILE A 27 2.18 12.30 -5.55
C ILE A 27 2.52 12.79 -6.95
N THR A 28 2.51 11.89 -7.92
CA THR A 28 2.95 12.17 -9.29
C THR A 28 2.00 11.55 -10.31
N ARG A 29 2.40 11.56 -11.58
CA ARG A 29 1.76 10.81 -12.66
C ARG A 29 2.73 9.81 -13.26
N GLN A 30 2.29 8.57 -13.38
CA GLN A 30 2.97 7.55 -14.17
C GLN A 30 1.96 7.01 -15.20
N GLU A 31 2.39 6.89 -16.46
CA GLU A 31 1.52 6.40 -17.56
C GLU A 31 0.18 7.19 -17.66
N GLY A 32 0.22 8.50 -17.38
CA GLY A 32 -0.94 9.38 -17.39
C GLY A 32 -1.87 9.27 -16.18
N ARG A 33 -1.64 8.32 -15.26
CA ARG A 33 -2.48 8.08 -14.08
C ARG A 33 -1.87 8.72 -12.82
N PRO A 34 -2.68 9.28 -11.91
CA PRO A 34 -2.19 9.77 -10.63
C PRO A 34 -1.72 8.58 -9.76
N VAL A 35 -0.51 8.68 -9.20
CA VAL A 35 0.09 7.64 -8.36
C VAL A 35 0.61 8.25 -7.06
N LEU A 36 0.37 7.55 -5.94
CA LEU A 36 1.04 7.76 -4.66
C LEU A 36 2.21 6.79 -4.59
N VAL A 37 3.42 7.30 -4.41
CA VAL A 37 4.61 6.49 -4.17
C VAL A 37 5.08 6.74 -2.73
N VAL A 38 5.28 5.65 -2.01
CA VAL A 38 5.80 5.63 -0.65
C VAL A 38 7.12 4.87 -0.69
N GLY A 39 8.21 5.55 -0.38
CA GLY A 39 9.57 4.99 -0.38
C GLY A 39 10.39 5.47 0.81
N PHE A 40 11.68 5.18 0.80
CA PHE A 40 12.59 5.48 1.92
C PHE A 40 13.77 6.35 1.44
N CYS A 41 14.19 7.33 2.25
CA CYS A 41 15.22 8.29 1.88
C CYS A 41 16.64 7.70 1.79
N ALA A 42 16.88 6.51 2.34
CA ALA A 42 18.17 5.83 2.24
C ALA A 42 18.63 5.59 0.78
N ALA A 43 17.71 5.62 -0.19
CA ALA A 43 17.97 5.51 -1.63
C ALA A 43 17.19 6.61 -2.40
N LEU A 44 17.24 7.85 -1.92
CA LEU A 44 16.42 8.94 -2.48
C LEU A 44 16.71 9.21 -3.96
N ALA A 45 17.97 9.13 -4.41
CA ALA A 45 18.34 9.37 -5.80
C ALA A 45 17.76 8.29 -6.73
N GLU A 46 17.85 7.02 -6.33
CA GLU A 46 17.28 5.88 -7.03
C GLU A 46 15.75 5.94 -7.02
N THR A 47 15.15 6.29 -5.88
CA THR A 47 13.70 6.50 -5.74
C THR A 47 13.22 7.60 -6.70
N LEU A 48 13.92 8.74 -6.76
CA LEU A 48 13.62 9.83 -7.69
C LEU A 48 13.82 9.40 -9.15
N ARG A 49 14.87 8.64 -9.46
CA ARG A 49 15.09 8.09 -10.80
C ARG A 49 13.94 7.17 -11.22
N ALA A 50 13.51 6.26 -10.35
CA ALA A 50 12.38 5.37 -10.59
C ALA A 50 11.03 6.11 -10.73
N LEU A 51 10.92 7.34 -10.21
CA LEU A 51 9.75 8.19 -10.43
C LEU A 51 9.74 8.86 -11.80
N VAL A 52 10.91 9.17 -12.36
CA VAL A 52 11.06 9.88 -13.63
C VAL A 52 11.15 8.91 -14.81
N ASP A 53 11.91 7.83 -14.65
CA ASP A 53 12.15 6.80 -15.67
C ASP A 53 11.23 5.59 -15.43
N PRO A 54 10.20 5.38 -16.27
CA PRO A 54 9.25 4.28 -16.10
C PRO A 54 9.89 2.89 -16.18
N LEU A 55 11.00 2.75 -16.93
CA LEU A 55 11.67 1.45 -17.07
C LEU A 55 12.38 1.06 -15.78
N VAL A 56 13.07 2.03 -15.16
CA VAL A 56 13.67 1.85 -13.82
C VAL A 56 12.57 1.67 -12.77
N GLY A 57 11.46 2.42 -12.90
CA GLY A 57 10.31 2.28 -12.02
C GLY A 57 9.65 0.90 -12.08
N ALA A 58 9.64 0.23 -13.23
CA ALA A 58 9.07 -1.12 -13.37
C ALA A 58 9.84 -2.18 -12.56
N GLU A 59 11.17 -2.04 -12.45
CA GLU A 59 12.02 -2.99 -11.73
C GLU A 59 12.07 -2.73 -10.22
N GLN A 60 11.95 -1.46 -9.81
CA GLN A 60 12.19 -1.04 -8.43
C GLN A 60 10.92 -0.78 -7.61
N GLN A 61 9.75 -0.70 -8.25
CA GLN A 61 8.50 -0.34 -7.57
C GLN A 61 7.57 -1.54 -7.45
N VAL A 62 7.12 -1.82 -6.23
CA VAL A 62 5.99 -2.72 -5.99
C VAL A 62 4.70 -1.97 -6.32
N ARG A 63 3.92 -2.49 -7.27
CA ARG A 63 2.68 -1.87 -7.74
C ARG A 63 1.48 -2.64 -7.19
N LEU A 64 0.52 -1.92 -6.60
CA LEU A 64 -0.74 -2.53 -6.13
C LEU A 64 -1.64 -3.06 -7.26
N SER A 65 -1.30 -2.81 -8.53
CA SER A 65 -1.93 -3.44 -9.69
C SER A 65 -1.38 -4.82 -10.01
N ASP A 66 -0.23 -5.19 -9.43
CA ASP A 66 0.40 -6.49 -9.59
C ASP A 66 0.42 -7.20 -8.23
N THR A 67 -0.62 -8.00 -8.00
CA THR A 67 -0.90 -8.66 -6.73
C THR A 67 -0.74 -10.18 -6.81
N GLY A 68 -0.13 -10.73 -7.86
CA GLY A 68 0.01 -12.18 -8.02
C GLY A 68 0.75 -12.86 -6.86
N TRP A 69 1.64 -12.14 -6.19
CA TRP A 69 2.36 -12.61 -5.00
C TRP A 69 1.47 -12.72 -3.74
N ILE A 70 0.31 -12.07 -3.72
CA ILE A 70 -0.62 -12.09 -2.56
C ILE A 70 -1.34 -13.45 -2.48
N ASP A 71 -1.55 -14.12 -3.61
CA ASP A 71 -2.28 -15.40 -3.66
C ASP A 71 -1.61 -16.46 -2.78
N GLU A 72 -0.29 -16.48 -2.70
CA GLU A 72 0.49 -17.37 -1.84
C GLU A 72 0.24 -17.11 -0.34
N GLN A 73 0.05 -15.83 0.03
CA GLN A 73 -0.20 -15.42 1.42
C GLN A 73 -1.61 -15.81 1.89
N LEU A 74 -2.60 -15.85 0.98
CA LEU A 74 -3.98 -16.24 1.29
C LEU A 74 -4.12 -17.71 1.71
N TYR A 75 -3.17 -18.57 1.33
CA TYR A 75 -3.14 -19.96 1.77
C TYR A 75 -2.62 -20.14 3.20
N ILE A 76 -1.86 -19.17 3.71
CA ILE A 76 -1.12 -19.29 4.97
C ILE A 76 -1.95 -18.75 6.14
N ASP A 77 -2.71 -17.68 5.95
CA ASP A 77 -3.40 -16.97 7.04
C ASP A 77 -4.93 -16.93 6.88
N LEU A 78 -5.63 -17.52 7.85
CA LEU A 78 -7.09 -17.60 7.90
C LEU A 78 -7.76 -16.22 8.04
N ASP A 79 -7.17 -15.30 8.80
CA ASP A 79 -7.72 -13.98 9.04
C ASP A 79 -7.56 -13.10 7.79
N VAL A 80 -6.44 -13.24 7.08
CA VAL A 80 -6.19 -12.56 5.78
C VAL A 80 -7.15 -13.08 4.70
N ARG A 81 -7.38 -14.39 4.64
CA ARG A 81 -8.36 -14.98 3.71
C ARG A 81 -9.79 -14.50 3.98
N SER A 82 -10.16 -14.41 5.26
CA SER A 82 -11.47 -13.89 5.65
C SER A 82 -11.63 -12.44 5.25
N LEU A 83 -10.63 -11.60 5.53
CA LEU A 83 -10.59 -10.20 5.11
C LEU A 83 -10.75 -10.06 3.58
N ALA A 84 -10.01 -10.83 2.79
CA ALA A 84 -10.09 -10.81 1.32
C ALA A 84 -11.52 -11.13 0.83
N SER A 85 -12.19 -12.11 1.46
CA SER A 85 -13.58 -12.45 1.13
C SER A 85 -14.55 -11.30 1.40
N TYR A 86 -14.37 -10.57 2.50
CA TYR A 86 -15.18 -9.38 2.80
C TYR A 86 -14.90 -8.23 1.83
N LEU A 87 -13.64 -7.97 1.50
CA LEU A 87 -13.25 -6.90 0.56
C LEU A 87 -13.76 -7.14 -0.87
N ALA A 88 -14.07 -8.39 -1.23
CA ALA A 88 -14.68 -8.74 -2.52
C ALA A 88 -16.16 -8.32 -2.64
N GLN A 89 -16.82 -7.92 -1.54
CA GLN A 89 -18.20 -7.46 -1.55
C GLN A 89 -18.28 -6.01 -2.03
N ALA A 90 -19.00 -5.75 -3.13
CA ALA A 90 -19.03 -4.45 -3.79
C ALA A 90 -19.58 -3.30 -2.93
N ASP A 91 -20.46 -3.61 -1.96
CA ASP A 91 -21.16 -2.61 -1.12
C ASP A 91 -20.47 -2.36 0.23
N LEU A 92 -19.26 -2.87 0.44
CA LEU A 92 -18.55 -2.70 1.71
C LEU A 92 -18.14 -1.22 1.91
N PRO A 93 -18.58 -0.57 3.01
CA PRO A 93 -18.15 0.80 3.29
C PRO A 93 -16.64 0.89 3.51
N LEU A 94 -15.97 1.88 2.90
CA LEU A 94 -14.51 2.07 3.03
C LEU A 94 -14.02 2.19 4.48
N GLY A 95 -14.83 2.80 5.35
CA GLY A 95 -14.52 2.89 6.78
C GLY A 95 -14.47 1.51 7.44
N LEU A 96 -15.44 0.65 7.14
CA LEU A 96 -15.47 -0.73 7.64
C LEU A 96 -14.32 -1.56 7.07
N ALA A 97 -14.05 -1.43 5.76
CA ALA A 97 -12.91 -2.07 5.11
C ALA A 97 -11.58 -1.73 5.80
N ARG A 98 -11.37 -0.45 6.12
CA ARG A 98 -10.21 0.02 6.88
C ARG A 98 -10.16 -0.62 8.27
N ASP A 99 -11.26 -0.63 9.00
CA ASP A 99 -11.27 -1.13 10.39
C ASP A 99 -10.99 -2.64 10.43
N MET A 100 -11.55 -3.40 9.49
CA MET A 100 -11.24 -4.82 9.32
C MET A 100 -9.77 -5.05 8.96
N PHE A 101 -9.23 -4.28 8.01
CA PHE A 101 -7.82 -4.34 7.64
C PHE A 101 -6.90 -4.09 8.85
N MET A 102 -7.18 -3.03 9.63
CA MET A 102 -6.40 -2.71 10.82
C MET A 102 -6.46 -3.84 11.84
N LYS A 103 -7.65 -4.38 12.10
CA LYS A 103 -7.82 -5.50 13.02
C LYS A 103 -7.02 -6.73 12.59
N THR A 104 -7.02 -7.06 11.30
CA THR A 104 -6.32 -8.24 10.77
C THR A 104 -4.79 -8.10 10.87
N PHE A 105 -4.22 -6.96 10.45
CA PHE A 105 -2.76 -6.85 10.33
C PHE A 105 -2.05 -6.19 11.51
N ILE A 106 -2.74 -5.32 12.24
CA ILE A 106 -2.17 -4.60 13.40
C ILE A 106 -2.68 -5.20 14.72
N GLY A 107 -3.80 -5.91 14.67
CA GLY A 107 -4.54 -6.36 15.84
C GLY A 107 -5.58 -5.33 16.28
N ALA A 108 -6.45 -5.73 17.20
CA ALA A 108 -7.22 -4.76 17.98
C ALA A 108 -6.21 -4.01 18.85
N GLY A 109 -5.94 -2.74 18.54
CA GLY A 109 -5.23 -1.87 19.47
C GLY A 109 -5.94 -1.92 20.82
N THR A 110 -5.18 -2.22 21.88
CA THR A 110 -5.59 -2.01 23.28
C THR A 110 -6.07 -0.58 23.50
#